data_AF-A0A1V4ITQ1-F1
#
_entry.id   AF-A0A1V4ITQ1-F1
#
_cell.length_a   1.000
_cell.length_b   1.000
_cell.length_c   1.000
_cell.angle_alpha   90.00
_cell.angle_beta   90.00
_cell.angle_gamma   90.00
#
_symmetry.space_group_name_H-M   'P 1'
#
loop_
_entity.id
_entity.type
_entity.pdbx_description
1 polymer ?
#
loop_
_entity_poly.entity_id
_entity_poly.type
_entity_poly.pdbx_seq_one_letter_code
_entity_poly.pdbx_strand_id
1 'polypeptide(L)'
;MLTGMSQVELAKKVGISRSVINEVEAGYRDKILRPTLLKLLTVLDKDILCDDYYRFVLDQEEKLKPLVEKYGLRKLARMIGIDASSLDHWKRGDYQISRRYFEDLKELKLL
;
A
#
# COMPACT_ATOMS: atom_id res chain seq x y z
N MET A 1 -3.59 -22.32 3.21
CA MET A 1 -4.90 -22.07 2.60
C MET A 1 -5.59 -20.95 3.34
N LEU A 2 -5.73 -19.79 2.71
CA LEU A 2 -6.36 -18.61 3.32
C LEU A 2 -7.89 -18.56 3.17
N THR A 3 -8.48 -19.29 2.21
CA THR A 3 -9.91 -19.17 1.84
C THR A 3 -10.65 -20.50 1.69
N GLY A 4 -10.00 -21.63 1.98
CA GLY A 4 -10.54 -22.97 1.71
C GLY A 4 -10.65 -23.35 0.23
N MET A 5 -10.26 -22.46 -0.70
CA MET A 5 -10.15 -22.71 -2.13
C MET A 5 -8.75 -23.17 -2.50
N SER A 6 -8.60 -23.91 -3.61
CA SER A 6 -7.28 -24.12 -4.20
C SER A 6 -6.69 -22.80 -4.71
N GLN A 7 -5.36 -22.71 -4.76
CA GLN A 7 -4.68 -21.52 -5.30
C GLN A 7 -5.08 -21.21 -6.74
N VAL A 8 -5.41 -22.23 -7.55
CA VAL A 8 -5.82 -22.07 -8.95
C VAL A 8 -7.21 -21.45 -9.05
N GLU A 9 -8.17 -21.92 -8.23
CA GLU A 9 -9.51 -21.36 -8.17
C GLU A 9 -9.47 -19.92 -7.66
N LEU A 10 -8.68 -19.67 -6.61
CA LEU A 10 -8.49 -18.34 -6.05
C LEU A 10 -7.87 -17.37 -7.07
N ALA A 11 -6.84 -17.81 -7.80
CA ALA A 11 -6.20 -17.03 -8.87
C ALA A 11 -7.21 -16.62 -9.94
N LYS A 12 -8.02 -17.57 -10.41
CA LYS A 12 -9.03 -17.34 -11.43
C LYS A 12 -10.14 -16.41 -10.93
N LYS A 13 -10.60 -16.59 -9.69
CA LYS A 13 -11.66 -15.78 -9.09
C LYS A 13 -11.24 -14.31 -8.92
N VAL A 14 -10.00 -14.08 -8.48
CA VAL A 14 -9.50 -12.75 -8.12
C VAL A 14 -8.84 -12.04 -9.32
N GLY A 15 -8.47 -12.79 -10.37
CA GLY A 15 -7.75 -12.24 -11.51
C GLY A 15 -6.32 -11.83 -11.15
N ILE A 16 -5.64 -12.70 -10.39
CA ILE A 16 -4.24 -12.59 -9.97
C ILE A 16 -3.52 -13.89 -10.32
N SER A 17 -2.22 -13.82 -10.62
CA SER A 17 -1.44 -15.04 -10.91
C SER A 17 -1.36 -15.96 -9.70
N ARG A 18 -1.30 -17.27 -9.95
CA ARG A 18 -1.07 -18.27 -8.90
C ARG A 18 0.22 -18.01 -8.12
N SER A 19 1.26 -17.50 -8.77
CA SER A 19 2.55 -17.17 -8.13
C SER A 19 2.38 -16.14 -7.03
N VAL A 20 1.64 -15.06 -7.30
CA VAL A 20 1.38 -14.00 -6.31
C VAL A 20 0.57 -14.55 -5.13
N ILE A 21 -0.43 -15.40 -5.38
CA ILE A 21 -1.17 -16.05 -4.29
C ILE A 21 -0.24 -16.93 -3.44
N ASN A 22 0.62 -17.72 -4.07
CA ASN A 22 1.57 -18.57 -3.36
C ASN A 22 2.54 -17.76 -2.50
N GLU A 23 3.04 -16.63 -2.99
CA GLU A 23 3.88 -15.70 -2.21
C GLU A 23 3.13 -15.14 -1.00
N VAL A 24 1.88 -14.68 -1.18
CA VAL A 24 1.04 -14.15 -0.10
C VAL A 24 0.75 -15.21 0.96
N GLU A 25 0.44 -16.45 0.55
CA GLU A 25 0.23 -17.58 1.45
C GLU A 25 1.50 -18.01 2.18
N ALA A 26 2.66 -17.91 1.53
CA ALA A 26 3.97 -18.17 2.13
C ALA A 26 4.49 -17.02 3.01
N GLY A 27 3.75 -15.91 3.11
CA GLY A 27 4.10 -14.76 3.95
C GLY A 27 4.97 -13.70 3.26
N TYR A 28 5.33 -13.89 1.98
CA TYR A 28 6.04 -12.91 1.17
C TYR A 28 5.08 -11.82 0.67
N ARG A 29 4.84 -10.83 1.52
CA ARG A 29 3.88 -9.75 1.30
C ARG A 29 4.54 -8.39 1.17
N ASP A 30 5.83 -8.31 0.95
CA ASP A 30 6.59 -7.05 0.92
C ASP A 30 6.41 -6.25 -0.38
N LYS A 31 5.84 -6.86 -1.44
CA LYS A 31 5.79 -6.29 -2.80
C LYS A 31 4.38 -6.21 -3.41
N ILE A 32 3.32 -6.30 -2.60
CA ILE A 32 1.95 -6.21 -3.10
C ILE A 32 1.67 -4.76 -3.51
N LEU A 33 1.33 -4.55 -4.78
CA LEU A 33 0.89 -3.25 -5.28
C LEU A 33 -0.60 -3.03 -4.98
N ARG A 34 -1.02 -1.78 -4.79
CA ARG A 34 -2.38 -1.39 -4.41
C ARG A 34 -3.47 -2.02 -5.29
N PRO A 35 -3.36 -2.09 -6.63
CA PRO A 35 -4.38 -2.77 -7.44
C PRO A 35 -4.51 -4.26 -7.12
N THR A 36 -3.39 -4.93 -6.86
CA THR A 36 -3.36 -6.35 -6.45
C THR A 36 -3.92 -6.51 -5.03
N LEU A 37 -3.57 -5.60 -4.12
CA LEU A 37 -4.09 -5.57 -2.75
C LEU A 37 -5.62 -5.46 -2.74
N LEU A 38 -6.19 -4.51 -3.50
CA LEU A 38 -7.63 -4.30 -3.60
C LEU A 38 -8.35 -5.55 -4.12
N LYS A 39 -7.77 -6.22 -5.12
CA LYS A 39 -8.31 -7.49 -5.63
C LYS A 39 -8.27 -8.58 -4.55
N LEU A 40 -7.16 -8.75 -3.83
CA LEU A 40 -7.04 -9.74 -2.76
C LEU A 40 -8.03 -9.49 -1.62
N LEU A 41 -8.30 -8.23 -1.27
CA LEU A 41 -9.29 -7.85 -0.25
C LEU A 41 -10.74 -8.21 -0.60
N THR A 42 -11.04 -8.57 -1.86
CA THR A 42 -12.37 -9.08 -2.23
C THR A 42 -12.64 -10.50 -1.73
N VAL A 43 -11.60 -11.22 -1.31
CA VAL A 43 -11.67 -12.61 -0.89
C VAL A 43 -10.92 -12.92 0.40
N LEU A 44 -10.00 -12.03 0.83
CA LEU A 44 -9.24 -12.14 2.06
C LEU A 44 -9.68 -11.07 3.05
N ASP A 45 -9.72 -11.45 4.32
CA ASP A 45 -9.96 -10.50 5.41
C ASP A 45 -8.84 -9.45 5.47
N LYS A 46 -9.24 -8.18 5.64
CA LYS A 46 -8.33 -7.04 5.74
C LYS A 46 -7.35 -7.20 6.91
N ASP A 47 -7.78 -7.76 8.03
CA ASP A 47 -6.93 -7.94 9.21
C ASP A 47 -5.94 -9.09 9.05
N ILE A 48 -6.23 -10.04 8.17
CA ILE A 48 -5.28 -11.08 7.78
C ILE A 48 -4.24 -10.53 6.80
N LEU A 49 -4.66 -9.71 5.83
CA LEU A 49 -3.81 -9.30 4.71
C LEU A 49 -2.97 -8.06 5.00
N CYS A 50 -3.54 -7.07 5.68
CA CYS A 50 -2.92 -5.75 5.85
C CYS A 50 -2.22 -5.61 7.21
N ASP A 51 -0.95 -5.22 7.15
CA ASP A 51 -0.26 -4.57 8.26
C ASP A 51 -0.50 -3.05 8.24
N ASP A 52 0.14 -2.31 9.14
CA ASP A 52 0.01 -0.86 9.23
C ASP A 52 0.32 -0.14 7.90
N TYR A 53 1.36 -0.61 7.19
CA TYR A 53 1.74 -0.06 5.89
C TYR A 53 0.64 -0.27 4.85
N TYR A 54 0.10 -1.48 4.74
CA TYR A 54 -0.97 -1.71 3.76
C TYR A 54 -2.28 -1.02 4.13
N ARG A 55 -2.57 -0.86 5.43
CA ARG A 55 -3.68 0.00 5.86
C ARG A 55 -3.44 1.44 5.41
N PHE A 56 -2.21 1.96 5.53
CA PHE A 56 -1.86 3.28 5.02
C PHE A 56 -1.99 3.38 3.50
N VAL A 57 -1.49 2.40 2.73
CA VAL A 57 -1.56 2.39 1.26
C VAL A 57 -2.99 2.49 0.73
N LEU A 58 -3.96 1.92 1.45
CA LEU A 58 -5.37 2.01 1.07
C LEU A 58 -5.91 3.44 1.15
N ASP A 59 -5.45 4.20 2.14
CA ASP A 59 -5.96 5.53 2.48
C ASP A 59 -4.90 6.64 2.26
N GLN A 60 -3.86 6.36 1.47
CA GLN A 60 -2.66 7.20 1.40
C GLN A 60 -2.98 8.63 0.92
N GLU A 61 -3.95 8.80 0.01
CA GLU A 61 -4.32 10.13 -0.49
C GLU A 61 -4.96 10.97 0.62
N GLU A 62 -5.85 10.36 1.41
CA GLU A 62 -6.54 11.00 2.52
C GLU A 62 -5.58 11.39 3.64
N LYS A 63 -4.52 10.60 3.85
CA LYS A 63 -3.49 10.88 4.84
C LYS A 63 -2.49 11.93 4.38
N LEU A 64 -2.08 11.91 3.12
CA LEU A 64 -1.07 12.83 2.59
C LEU A 64 -1.63 14.22 2.27
N LYS A 65 -2.90 14.32 1.86
CA LYS A 65 -3.50 15.61 1.48
C LYS A 65 -3.47 16.66 2.61
N PRO A 66 -3.89 16.37 3.86
CA PRO A 66 -3.80 17.33 4.97
C PRO A 66 -2.37 17.73 5.31
N LEU A 67 -1.40 16.82 5.16
CA LEU A 67 0.01 17.14 5.38
C LEU A 67 0.53 18.14 4.34
N VAL A 68 0.14 17.95 3.07
CA VAL A 68 0.51 18.87 2.00
C VAL A 68 -0.17 20.23 2.18
N GLU A 69 -1.42 20.28 2.65
CA GLU A 69 -2.12 21.53 2.99
C GLU A 69 -1.45 22.26 4.16
N LYS A 70 -1.00 21.54 5.18
CA LYS A 70 -0.36 22.10 6.39
C LYS A 70 1.06 22.62 6.13
N TYR A 71 1.89 21.84 5.45
CA TYR A 71 3.31 22.14 5.29
C TYR A 71 3.65 22.76 3.93
N GLY A 72 2.82 22.54 2.93
CA GLY A 72 3.12 22.80 1.52
C GLY A 72 3.96 21.67 0.90
N LEU A 73 3.65 21.34 -0.36
CA LEU A 73 4.23 20.20 -1.09
C LEU A 73 5.77 20.18 -1.04
N ARG A 74 6.43 21.29 -1.42
CA ARG A 74 7.91 21.36 -1.48
C ARG A 74 8.57 21.24 -0.12
N LYS A 75 7.96 21.82 0.92
CA LYS A 75 8.51 21.75 2.28
C LYS A 75 8.39 20.33 2.82
N LEU A 76 7.23 19.70 2.65
CA LEU A 76 6.99 18.33 3.07
C LEU A 76 7.93 17.35 2.34
N ALA A 77 8.08 17.49 1.02
CA ALA A 77 9.00 16.66 0.24
C ALA A 77 10.45 16.76 0.76
N ARG A 78 10.93 17.97 1.07
CA ARG A 78 12.25 18.17 1.68
C ARG A 78 12.38 17.56 3.07
N MET A 79 11.31 17.61 3.88
CA MET A 79 11.31 17.00 5.22
C MET A 79 11.44 15.47 5.14
N ILE A 80 10.78 14.84 4.17
CA ILE A 80 10.83 13.38 3.94
C ILE A 80 12.10 12.98 3.17
N GLY A 81 12.74 13.91 2.46
CA GLY A 81 13.95 13.63 1.66
C GLY A 81 13.67 13.09 0.27
N ILE A 82 12.54 13.49 -0.34
CA ILE A 82 12.12 13.08 -1.69
C ILE A 82 11.89 14.28 -2.60
N ASP A 83 11.76 14.03 -3.90
CA ASP A 83 11.34 15.06 -4.83
C ASP A 83 9.84 15.39 -4.67
N ALA A 84 9.48 16.64 -4.97
CA ALA A 84 8.11 17.12 -4.82
C ALA A 84 7.13 16.45 -5.80
N SER A 85 7.62 15.96 -6.95
CA SER A 85 6.78 15.29 -7.95
C SER A 85 6.35 13.90 -7.46
N SER A 86 7.27 13.13 -6.86
CA SER A 86 6.95 11.85 -6.22
C SER A 86 5.90 12.02 -5.13
N LEU A 87 6.06 13.02 -4.27
CA LEU A 87 5.06 13.32 -3.24
C LEU A 87 3.69 13.71 -3.85
N ASP A 88 3.69 14.48 -4.93
CA ASP A 88 2.45 14.89 -5.61
C ASP A 88 1.73 13.67 -6.23
N HIS A 89 2.48 12.76 -6.85
CA HIS A 89 1.93 11.50 -7.36
C HIS A 89 1.36 10.60 -6.26
N TRP A 90 2.03 10.49 -5.10
CA TRP A 90 1.50 9.75 -3.96
C TRP A 90 0.21 10.38 -3.43
N LYS A 91 0.19 11.71 -3.28
CA LYS A 91 -1.00 12.46 -2.85
C LYS A 91 -2.18 12.29 -3.81
N ARG A 92 -1.94 12.16 -5.11
CA ARG A 92 -2.97 11.91 -6.12
C ARG A 92 -3.39 10.43 -6.24
N GLY A 93 -2.58 9.52 -5.71
CA GLY A 93 -2.78 8.09 -5.85
C GLY A 93 -2.29 7.49 -7.15
N ASP A 94 -1.53 8.25 -7.94
CA ASP A 94 -0.93 7.77 -9.19
C ASP A 94 0.09 6.66 -8.88
N TYR A 95 0.85 6.83 -7.79
CA TYR A 95 1.86 5.88 -7.32
C TYR A 95 1.65 5.53 -5.86
N GLN A 96 1.99 4.29 -5.52
CA GLN A 96 2.04 3.82 -4.16
C GLN A 96 3.34 4.28 -3.49
N ILE A 97 3.24 4.82 -2.26
CA ILE A 97 4.42 5.10 -1.43
C ILE A 97 5.20 3.81 -1.15
N SER A 98 6.53 3.86 -1.08
CA SER A 98 7.30 2.69 -0.63
C SER A 98 7.22 2.54 0.89
N ARG A 99 7.39 1.31 1.40
CA ARG A 99 7.40 1.05 2.84
C ARG A 99 8.43 1.90 3.58
N ARG A 100 9.62 2.09 3.01
CA ARG A 100 10.67 2.95 3.59
C ARG A 100 10.13 4.35 3.92
N TYR A 101 9.51 5.02 2.95
CA TYR A 101 9.02 6.39 3.15
C TYR A 101 7.78 6.46 4.04
N PHE A 102 6.99 5.38 4.12
CA PHE A 102 5.95 5.26 5.14
C PHE A 102 6.55 5.22 6.56
N GLU A 103 7.62 4.47 6.79
CA GLU A 103 8.30 4.47 8.09
C GLU A 103 8.94 5.84 8.38
N ASP A 104 9.57 6.49 7.39
CA ASP A 104 10.11 7.85 7.54
C ASP A 104 9.02 8.85 7.99
N LEU A 105 7.80 8.75 7.43
CA LEU A 105 6.66 9.57 7.85
C LEU A 105 6.26 9.32 9.32
N LYS A 106 6.32 8.07 9.79
CA LYS A 106 6.04 7.72 11.19
C LYS A 106 7.12 8.24 12.13
N GLU A 107 8.39 8.10 11.77
CA GLU A 107 9.53 8.60 12.56
C GLU A 107 9.47 10.13 12.72
N LEU A 108 9.05 10.84 11.66
CA LEU A 108 8.82 12.28 11.68
C LEU A 108 7.52 12.70 12.41
N LYS A 109 6.75 11.74 12.93
CA LYS A 109 5.45 11.94 13.61
C LYS A 109 4.45 12.71 12.74
N LEU A 110 4.41 12.37 11.46
CA LEU A 110 3.48 12.94 10.48
C LEU A 110 2.24 12.06 10.26
N LEU A 111 2.21 10.84 10.81
CA LEU A 111 1.11 9.88 10.74
C LEU A 111 0.62 9.47 12.13
#